data_AF-A0A2A2XU80-F1
#
_entry.id   AF-A0A2A2XU80-F1
#
_cell.length_a   1.000
_cell.length_b   1.000
_cell.length_c   1.000
_cell.angle_alpha   90.00
_cell.angle_beta   90.00
_cell.angle_gamma   90.00
#
_symmetry.space_group_name_H-M   'P 1'
#
loop_
_entity.id
_entity.type
_entity.pdbx_description
1 polymer ?
#
loop_
_entity_poly.entity_id
_entity_poly.type
_entity_poly.pdbx_seq_one_letter_code
_entity_poly.pdbx_strand_id
1 'polypeptide(L)'
;MTAPCSKIIVKGMKKCVLFSLLASIVLLASSAKAQVLIYQLSLDKTGPSVNYTFFDKGYLVVDLAASTFSSVIVLTDPNTFTYYQSAGLVAGSYQTILDYSGYDHAVLYGASSGTDNASLQVVGNIESNSNIGGEQRSNLAKKLSGYFLASGAQGNATTSNSTATSFEYGYAGFSKATATYDSRLTKQANNSSLDSAGALDLIGQILSNRGVPGYTPTPTPTPTPTPTPTPTP
;
A
#
# COMPACT_ATOMS: atom_id res chain seq x y z
N MET A 1 -43.51 -63.61 26.53
CA MET A 1 -42.40 -63.92 27.47
C MET A 1 -41.30 -62.88 27.21
N THR A 2 -41.44 -61.66 27.73
CA THR A 2 -40.87 -61.15 29.01
C THR A 2 -39.34 -61.15 29.04
N ALA A 3 -38.78 -59.94 29.07
CA ALA A 3 -37.37 -59.58 29.20
C ALA A 3 -36.73 -60.09 30.51
N PRO A 4 -35.43 -59.81 30.72
CA PRO A 4 -35.19 -58.67 31.62
C PRO A 4 -34.10 -57.69 31.19
N CYS A 5 -34.40 -56.46 31.59
CA CYS A 5 -33.65 -55.23 31.53
C CYS A 5 -32.63 -55.18 32.69
N SER A 6 -31.36 -54.87 32.43
CA SER A 6 -30.34 -54.67 33.47
C SER A 6 -30.33 -53.23 33.97
N LYS A 7 -30.73 -53.04 35.23
CA LYS A 7 -30.56 -51.83 36.03
C LYS A 7 -29.11 -51.69 36.50
N ILE A 8 -28.45 -50.58 36.18
CA ILE A 8 -27.26 -50.13 36.92
C ILE A 8 -27.72 -49.04 37.90
N ILE A 9 -27.59 -49.37 39.19
CA ILE A 9 -27.89 -48.48 40.32
C ILE A 9 -26.62 -47.67 40.61
N VAL A 10 -26.64 -46.36 40.36
CA VAL A 10 -25.61 -45.44 40.88
C VAL A 10 -26.12 -44.85 42.20
N LYS A 11 -25.50 -45.27 43.30
CA LYS A 11 -25.80 -44.80 44.66
C LYS A 11 -24.52 -44.23 45.27
N GLY A 12 -24.56 -42.95 45.65
CA GLY A 12 -23.64 -42.39 46.63
C GLY A 12 -22.76 -41.22 46.15
N MET A 13 -23.30 -40.01 46.23
CA MET A 13 -22.49 -38.79 46.37
C MET A 13 -21.70 -38.84 47.69
N LYS A 14 -20.38 -38.65 47.64
CA LYS A 14 -19.63 -37.99 48.71
C LYS A 14 -18.67 -36.97 48.12
N LYS A 15 -18.91 -35.72 48.50
CA LYS A 15 -18.02 -34.57 48.34
C LYS A 15 -16.65 -34.89 48.95
N CYS A 16 -15.58 -34.80 48.18
CA CYS A 16 -14.27 -34.42 48.71
C CYS A 16 -13.31 -34.02 47.58
N VAL A 17 -12.84 -32.78 47.69
CA VAL A 17 -11.57 -32.27 47.18
C VAL A 17 -11.48 -32.09 45.65
N LEU A 18 -12.10 -30.98 45.26
CA LEU A 18 -11.68 -30.04 44.23
C LEU A 18 -10.14 -29.91 44.17
N PHE A 19 -9.49 -30.65 43.26
CA PHE A 19 -8.05 -30.54 43.00
C PHE A 19 -7.84 -30.21 41.51
N SER A 20 -7.48 -28.95 41.27
CA SER A 20 -6.56 -28.50 40.23
C SER A 20 -6.59 -29.23 38.87
N LEU A 21 -7.29 -28.65 37.89
CA LEU A 21 -6.69 -28.48 36.57
C LEU A 21 -7.38 -27.31 35.83
N LEU A 22 -6.90 -26.09 36.11
CA LEU A 22 -6.97 -25.00 35.14
C LEU A 22 -6.10 -25.43 33.95
N ALA A 23 -6.70 -26.11 32.97
CA ALA A 23 -6.15 -26.16 31.63
C ALA A 23 -6.41 -24.78 31.01
N SER A 24 -5.59 -23.80 31.39
CA SER A 24 -5.43 -22.56 30.64
C SER A 24 -4.87 -22.95 29.27
N ILE A 25 -5.75 -23.20 28.32
CA ILE A 25 -5.42 -23.24 26.90
C ILE A 25 -5.01 -21.81 26.55
N VAL A 26 -3.71 -21.55 26.66
CA VAL A 26 -3.08 -20.42 26.00
C VAL A 26 -3.22 -20.72 24.50
N LEU A 27 -4.27 -20.18 23.89
CA LEU A 27 -4.28 -20.00 22.45
C LEU A 27 -3.10 -19.08 22.13
N LEU A 28 -1.97 -19.68 21.78
CA LEU A 28 -0.94 -19.03 21.02
C LEU A 28 -1.62 -18.63 19.71
N ALA A 29 -2.17 -17.42 19.66
CA ALA A 29 -2.50 -16.77 18.42
C ALA A 29 -1.18 -16.67 17.67
N SER A 30 -0.91 -17.63 16.78
CA SER A 30 0.16 -17.49 15.80
C SER A 30 -0.19 -16.24 15.02
N SER A 31 0.47 -15.13 15.35
CA SER A 31 0.38 -13.90 14.58
C SER A 31 0.72 -14.29 13.15
N ALA A 32 -0.28 -14.32 12.28
CA ALA A 32 -0.06 -14.55 10.86
C ALA A 32 0.84 -13.40 10.42
N LYS A 33 2.10 -13.72 10.09
CA LYS A 33 3.06 -12.72 9.63
C LYS A 33 2.41 -11.93 8.50
N ALA A 34 2.49 -10.61 8.56
CA ALA A 34 2.00 -9.75 7.49
C ALA A 34 2.65 -10.20 6.17
N GLN A 35 1.81 -10.51 5.17
CA GLN A 35 2.27 -10.96 3.87
C GLN A 35 2.10 -9.82 2.89
N VAL A 36 3.23 -9.30 2.41
CA VAL A 36 3.23 -8.23 1.41
C VAL A 36 3.63 -8.77 0.05
N LEU A 37 3.10 -8.17 -1.02
CA LEU A 37 3.63 -8.30 -2.37
C LEU A 37 4.15 -6.93 -2.83
N ILE A 38 5.33 -6.90 -3.43
CA ILE A 38 5.92 -5.68 -3.97
C ILE A 38 5.93 -5.78 -5.49
N TYR A 39 5.35 -4.77 -6.14
CA TYR A 39 5.39 -4.60 -7.59
C TYR A 39 6.20 -3.35 -7.94
N GLN A 40 7.04 -3.44 -8.96
CA GLN A 40 7.63 -2.28 -9.61
C GLN A 40 6.62 -1.70 -10.60
N LEU A 41 6.30 -0.42 -10.42
CA LEU A 41 5.40 0.34 -11.30
C LEU A 41 6.23 1.09 -12.34
N SER A 42 5.83 0.98 -13.60
CA SER A 42 6.34 1.78 -14.72
C SER A 42 5.17 2.53 -15.35
N LEU A 43 5.39 3.82 -15.63
CA LEU A 43 4.38 4.74 -16.12
C LEU A 43 4.84 5.33 -17.46
N ASP A 44 4.36 4.75 -18.54
CA ASP A 44 4.65 5.24 -19.88
C ASP A 44 3.60 6.26 -20.29
N LYS A 45 3.98 7.54 -20.37
CA LYS A 45 3.10 8.62 -20.81
C LYS A 45 2.39 8.26 -22.12
N THR A 46 1.07 8.46 -22.15
CA THR A 46 0.23 8.19 -23.32
C THR A 46 -0.88 9.23 -23.46
N GLY A 47 -1.38 9.40 -24.68
CA GLY A 47 -2.48 10.33 -24.95
C GLY A 47 -2.15 11.81 -24.72
N PRO A 48 -3.17 12.68 -24.75
CA PRO A 48 -3.03 14.12 -24.51
C PRO A 48 -2.56 14.41 -23.09
N SER A 49 -1.71 15.42 -22.94
CA SER A 49 -1.17 15.79 -21.63
C SER A 49 -0.75 17.25 -21.56
N VAL A 50 -0.81 17.83 -20.36
CA VAL A 50 -0.35 19.17 -20.03
C VAL A 50 0.63 19.06 -18.88
N ASN A 51 1.87 19.49 -19.07
CA ASN A 51 2.95 19.49 -18.05
C ASN A 51 3.14 18.16 -17.30
N TYR A 52 2.79 17.05 -17.94
CA TYR A 52 2.80 15.70 -17.37
C TYR A 52 4.07 14.97 -17.80
N THR A 53 5.19 15.31 -17.18
CA THR A 53 6.51 14.74 -17.53
C THR A 53 7.22 14.11 -16.35
N PHE A 54 6.67 14.27 -15.15
CA PHE A 54 7.36 13.90 -13.93
C PHE A 54 7.01 12.51 -13.41
N PHE A 55 5.96 11.86 -13.90
CA PHE A 55 5.65 10.47 -13.54
C PHE A 55 6.44 9.49 -14.42
N ASP A 56 7.34 8.71 -13.82
CA ASP A 56 8.21 7.76 -14.54
C ASP A 56 8.02 6.33 -14.01
N LYS A 57 8.33 6.13 -12.72
CA LYS A 57 8.36 4.81 -12.09
C LYS A 57 7.91 4.87 -10.64
N GLY A 58 7.69 3.72 -10.03
CA GLY A 58 7.29 3.62 -8.64
C GLY A 58 7.28 2.19 -8.13
N TYR A 59 6.66 2.00 -6.98
CA TYR A 59 6.44 0.72 -6.35
C TYR A 59 5.02 0.67 -5.80
N LEU A 60 4.40 -0.50 -5.86
CA LEU A 60 3.15 -0.81 -5.16
C LEU A 60 3.46 -1.87 -4.11
N VAL A 61 3.02 -1.64 -2.88
CA VAL A 61 3.09 -2.58 -1.77
C VAL A 61 1.67 -3.04 -1.48
N VAL A 62 1.38 -4.30 -1.78
CA VAL A 62 0.07 -4.93 -1.57
C VAL A 62 0.10 -5.66 -0.25
N ASP A 63 -0.85 -5.36 0.63
CA ASP A 63 -1.12 -6.12 1.84
C ASP A 63 -2.15 -7.21 1.53
N LEU A 64 -1.72 -8.47 1.56
CA LEU A 64 -2.62 -9.59 1.27
C LEU A 64 -3.65 -9.82 2.38
N ALA A 65 -3.32 -9.48 3.62
CA ALA A 65 -4.24 -9.68 4.75
C ALA A 65 -5.33 -8.59 4.76
N ALA A 66 -4.96 -7.35 4.45
CA ALA A 66 -5.90 -6.24 4.40
C ALA A 66 -6.61 -6.09 3.04
N SER A 67 -6.15 -6.79 1.99
CA SER A 67 -6.64 -6.60 0.61
C SER A 67 -6.54 -5.14 0.15
N THR A 68 -5.47 -4.46 0.55
CA THR A 68 -5.18 -3.07 0.20
C THR A 68 -3.81 -2.96 -0.45
N PHE A 69 -3.53 -1.80 -1.05
CA PHE A 69 -2.17 -1.47 -1.44
C PHE A 69 -1.84 -0.01 -1.16
N SER A 70 -0.55 0.23 -0.96
CA SER A 70 0.07 1.55 -0.87
C SER A 70 1.04 1.73 -2.03
N SER A 71 1.33 2.97 -2.42
CA SER A 71 2.29 3.25 -3.49
C SER A 71 3.41 4.19 -3.05
N VAL A 72 4.57 4.01 -3.68
CA VAL A 72 5.67 4.97 -3.70
C VAL A 72 5.87 5.37 -5.16
N ILE A 73 5.69 6.64 -5.49
CA ILE A 73 5.87 7.11 -6.88
C ILE A 73 7.12 7.98 -6.94
N VAL A 74 7.99 7.67 -7.89
CA VAL A 74 9.21 8.41 -8.20
C VAL A 74 8.87 9.46 -9.24
N LEU A 75 9.14 10.70 -8.88
CA LEU A 75 8.86 11.88 -9.67
C LEU A 75 10.19 12.41 -10.21
N THR A 76 10.27 12.61 -11.52
CA THR A 76 11.49 13.05 -12.21
C THR A 76 11.23 14.36 -12.96
N ASP A 77 11.69 15.48 -12.44
CA ASP A 77 11.63 16.74 -13.18
C ASP A 77 12.70 16.75 -14.30
N PRO A 78 12.34 17.00 -15.56
CA PRO A 78 13.29 17.08 -16.67
C PRO A 78 14.37 18.16 -16.50
N ASN A 79 14.16 19.17 -15.65
CA ASN A 79 15.08 20.29 -15.53
C ASN A 79 16.00 20.25 -14.32
N THR A 80 15.70 19.51 -13.23
CA THR A 80 16.50 19.73 -12.01
C THR A 80 16.54 18.64 -10.92
N PHE A 81 15.50 17.83 -10.64
CA PHE A 81 15.53 16.87 -9.50
C PHE A 81 14.70 15.60 -9.68
N THR A 82 15.22 14.45 -9.23
CA THR A 82 14.45 13.21 -9.03
C THR A 82 14.18 13.03 -7.54
N TYR A 83 12.93 12.82 -7.14
CA TYR A 83 12.55 12.56 -5.75
C TYR A 83 11.41 11.53 -5.70
N TYR A 84 11.15 10.93 -4.53
CA TYR A 84 10.02 10.02 -4.37
C TYR A 84 8.99 10.56 -3.37
N GLN A 85 7.71 10.29 -3.64
CA GLN A 85 6.63 10.49 -2.68
C GLN A 85 6.15 9.13 -2.19
N SER A 86 6.37 8.84 -0.89
CA SER A 86 5.99 7.58 -0.23
C SER A 86 4.59 7.62 0.40
N ALA A 87 3.92 8.77 0.36
CA ALA A 87 2.60 8.96 0.96
C ALA A 87 1.56 9.31 -0.11
N GLY A 88 0.85 8.29 -0.60
CA GLY A 88 -0.58 8.46 -0.90
C GLY A 88 -0.96 9.16 -2.20
N LEU A 89 -0.08 9.24 -3.21
CA LEU A 89 -0.57 9.67 -4.52
C LEU A 89 -1.64 8.69 -5.02
N VAL A 90 -1.45 7.38 -4.82
CA VAL A 90 -2.56 6.42 -4.97
C VAL A 90 -2.44 5.31 -3.94
N ALA A 91 -3.49 5.09 -3.17
CA ALA A 91 -3.68 3.89 -2.37
C ALA A 91 -5.06 3.32 -2.69
N GLY A 92 -5.28 2.06 -2.40
CA GLY A 92 -6.57 1.45 -2.73
C GLY A 92 -6.66 -0.02 -2.40
N SER A 93 -7.49 -0.71 -3.17
CA SER A 93 -7.85 -2.09 -2.94
C SER A 93 -7.09 -3.02 -3.87
N TYR A 94 -6.77 -4.20 -3.35
CA TYR A 94 -6.34 -5.37 -4.09
C TYR A 94 -7.47 -6.38 -4.06
N GLN A 95 -7.91 -6.84 -5.23
CA GLN A 95 -9.00 -7.79 -5.34
C GLN A 95 -8.65 -8.88 -6.34
N THR A 96 -9.22 -10.05 -6.13
CA THR A 96 -9.21 -11.16 -7.10
C THR A 96 -10.60 -11.28 -7.71
N ILE A 97 -10.70 -11.20 -9.03
CA ILE A 97 -11.95 -11.28 -9.78
C ILE A 97 -11.91 -12.49 -10.69
N LEU A 98 -12.95 -13.31 -10.65
CA LEU A 98 -13.16 -14.40 -11.60
C LEU A 98 -13.84 -13.87 -12.86
N ASP A 99 -13.27 -14.11 -14.03
CA ASP A 99 -13.90 -13.75 -15.30
C ASP A 99 -14.98 -14.77 -15.73
N TYR A 100 -15.74 -14.43 -16.78
CA TYR A 100 -16.77 -15.32 -17.34
C TYR A 100 -16.22 -16.62 -17.93
N SER A 101 -14.91 -16.69 -18.20
CA SER A 101 -14.23 -17.88 -18.70
C SER A 101 -13.66 -18.74 -17.58
N GLY A 102 -13.81 -18.32 -16.31
CA GLY A 102 -13.35 -19.05 -15.13
C GLY A 102 -11.88 -18.80 -14.77
N TYR A 103 -11.24 -17.76 -15.29
CA TYR A 103 -9.88 -17.38 -14.91
C TYR A 103 -9.88 -16.31 -13.81
N ASP A 104 -8.99 -16.47 -12.84
CA ASP A 104 -8.77 -15.49 -11.78
C ASP A 104 -7.86 -14.35 -12.25
N HIS A 105 -8.28 -13.12 -11.98
CA HIS A 105 -7.56 -11.89 -12.27
C HIS A 105 -7.26 -11.14 -10.98
N ALA A 106 -6.03 -10.67 -10.84
CA ALA A 106 -5.68 -9.69 -9.82
C ALA A 106 -6.01 -8.29 -10.35
N VAL A 107 -6.68 -7.50 -9.52
CA VAL A 107 -7.04 -6.11 -9.80
C VAL A 107 -6.50 -5.24 -8.67
N LEU A 108 -5.69 -4.25 -9.04
CA LEU A 108 -5.34 -3.14 -8.16
C LEU A 108 -6.07 -1.89 -8.66
N TYR A 109 -6.85 -1.29 -7.79
CA TYR A 109 -7.54 -0.03 -8.07
C TYR A 109 -7.41 0.92 -6.89
N GLY A 110 -6.99 2.14 -7.17
CA GLY A 110 -6.89 3.19 -6.15
C GLY A 110 -7.04 4.58 -6.73
N ALA A 111 -7.26 5.54 -5.84
CA ALA A 111 -7.23 6.95 -6.15
C ALA A 111 -6.51 7.73 -5.03
N SER A 112 -6.02 8.93 -5.34
CA SER A 112 -5.56 9.88 -4.33
C SER A 112 -6.75 10.36 -3.49
N SER A 113 -6.47 10.74 -2.25
CA SER A 113 -7.34 11.59 -1.44
C SER A 113 -6.61 12.90 -1.18
N GLY A 114 -6.99 13.99 -1.85
CA GLY A 114 -6.31 15.28 -1.67
C GLY A 114 -6.58 16.30 -2.78
N THR A 115 -5.70 17.31 -2.87
CA THR A 115 -5.73 18.37 -3.90
C THR A 115 -5.24 17.91 -5.27
N ASP A 116 -4.41 16.87 -5.27
CA ASP A 116 -4.05 16.14 -6.49
C ASP A 116 -5.08 15.03 -6.72
N ASN A 117 -5.57 14.94 -7.96
CA ASN A 117 -6.47 13.88 -8.42
C ASN A 117 -5.67 12.87 -9.22
N ALA A 118 -5.36 11.73 -8.63
CA ALA A 118 -4.70 10.61 -9.28
C ALA A 118 -5.56 9.36 -9.15
N SER A 119 -5.56 8.51 -10.17
CA SER A 119 -6.23 7.22 -10.16
C SER A 119 -5.38 6.19 -10.88
N LEU A 120 -5.31 4.98 -10.33
CA LEU A 120 -4.63 3.84 -10.90
C LEU A 120 -5.60 2.68 -10.99
N GLN A 121 -5.65 2.05 -12.15
CA GLN A 121 -6.26 0.74 -12.31
C GLN A 121 -5.34 -0.15 -13.14
N VAL A 122 -4.95 -1.29 -12.58
CA VAL A 122 -4.18 -2.31 -13.30
C VAL A 122 -4.76 -3.70 -13.04
N VAL A 123 -4.79 -4.52 -14.08
CA VAL A 123 -5.37 -5.87 -14.08
C VAL A 123 -4.37 -6.85 -14.67
N GLY A 124 -4.36 -8.08 -14.18
CA GLY A 124 -3.59 -9.15 -14.80
C GLY A 124 -3.97 -10.53 -14.26
N ASN A 125 -3.73 -11.54 -15.08
CA ASN A 125 -4.07 -12.92 -14.77
C ASN A 125 -3.26 -13.43 -13.57
N ILE A 126 -3.91 -14.19 -12.70
CA ILE A 126 -3.23 -14.94 -11.63
C ILE A 126 -2.72 -16.25 -12.22
N GLU A 127 -1.43 -16.29 -12.52
CA GLU A 127 -0.84 -17.38 -13.31
C GLU A 127 0.16 -18.22 -12.50
N SER A 128 0.48 -17.87 -11.26
CA SER A 128 1.66 -18.44 -10.60
C SER A 128 1.56 -18.55 -9.08
N ASN A 129 1.66 -19.79 -8.59
CA ASN A 129 2.01 -20.10 -7.20
C ASN A 129 3.51 -19.80 -6.96
N SER A 130 3.79 -18.61 -6.46
CA SER A 130 5.16 -18.12 -6.27
C SER A 130 5.55 -18.19 -4.80
N ASN A 131 6.82 -18.54 -4.54
CA ASN A 131 7.40 -18.38 -3.20
C ASN A 131 7.61 -16.88 -2.95
N ILE A 132 6.90 -16.34 -1.96
CA ILE A 132 6.91 -14.91 -1.61
C ILE A 132 7.84 -14.60 -0.43
N GLY A 133 8.54 -15.59 0.12
CA GLY A 133 9.37 -15.45 1.32
C GLY A 133 8.59 -15.71 2.61
N GLY A 134 9.27 -15.67 3.75
CA GLY A 134 8.67 -15.98 5.05
C GLY A 134 8.12 -17.41 5.16
N GLU A 135 8.66 -18.34 4.37
CA GLU A 135 8.17 -19.72 4.19
C GLU A 135 6.76 -19.81 3.56
N GLN A 136 6.26 -18.70 2.99
CA GLN A 136 4.93 -18.62 2.39
C GLN A 136 5.00 -18.73 0.87
N ARG A 137 3.88 -19.18 0.30
CA ARG A 137 3.63 -19.12 -1.14
C ARG A 137 2.26 -18.52 -1.40
N SER A 138 2.12 -17.81 -2.51
CA SER A 138 0.85 -17.18 -2.88
C SER A 138 0.63 -17.25 -4.39
N ASN A 139 -0.64 -17.33 -4.78
CA ASN A 139 -1.07 -17.19 -6.16
C ASN A 139 -1.13 -15.70 -6.48
N LEU A 140 -0.34 -15.25 -7.45
CA LEU A 140 -0.25 -13.85 -7.82
C LEU A 140 -0.16 -13.66 -9.33
N ALA A 141 -0.51 -12.45 -9.77
CA ALA A 141 -0.21 -12.00 -11.11
C ALA A 141 1.24 -11.52 -11.17
N LYS A 142 2.04 -12.04 -12.11
CA LYS A 142 3.43 -11.57 -12.28
C LYS A 142 3.52 -10.19 -12.92
N LYS A 143 2.52 -9.85 -13.72
CA LYS A 143 2.42 -8.59 -14.45
C LYS A 143 0.97 -8.15 -14.45
N LEU A 144 0.75 -6.89 -14.11
CA LEU A 144 -0.52 -6.19 -14.19
C LEU A 144 -0.36 -5.03 -15.17
N SER A 145 -1.41 -4.72 -15.91
CA SER A 145 -1.40 -3.65 -16.90
C SER A 145 -2.70 -2.86 -16.86
N GLY A 146 -2.62 -1.57 -17.16
CA GLY A 146 -3.78 -0.69 -17.19
C GLY A 146 -3.37 0.76 -17.34
N TYR A 147 -4.01 1.64 -16.59
CA TYR A 147 -3.83 3.08 -16.74
C TYR A 147 -3.64 3.77 -15.40
N PHE A 148 -2.83 4.82 -15.46
CA PHE A 148 -2.66 5.80 -14.42
C PHE A 148 -3.07 7.15 -14.98
N LEU A 149 -3.93 7.85 -14.26
CA LEU A 149 -4.40 9.17 -14.62
C LEU A 149 -4.00 10.08 -13.47
N ALA A 150 -3.43 11.24 -13.76
CA ALA A 150 -3.24 12.22 -12.72
C ALA A 150 -3.40 13.65 -13.24
N SER A 151 -3.96 14.48 -12.38
CA SER A 151 -4.08 15.91 -12.56
C SER A 151 -3.96 16.59 -11.21
N GLY A 152 -3.29 17.72 -11.18
CA GLY A 152 -3.12 18.50 -9.95
C GLY A 152 -3.31 19.97 -10.23
N ALA A 153 -3.88 20.64 -9.23
CA ALA A 153 -3.97 22.08 -9.24
C ALA A 153 -2.57 22.69 -9.19
N GLN A 154 -2.51 23.92 -9.64
CA GLN A 154 -1.33 24.76 -9.68
C GLN A 154 -0.75 24.94 -8.25
N GLY A 155 0.53 24.55 -8.06
CA GLY A 155 1.24 24.66 -6.79
C GLY A 155 2.33 25.72 -6.83
N ASN A 156 2.47 26.52 -5.76
CA ASN A 156 3.54 27.49 -5.61
C ASN A 156 4.86 26.79 -5.25
N ALA A 157 5.83 26.76 -6.18
CA ALA A 157 7.21 26.36 -5.88
C ALA A 157 8.05 27.62 -5.58
N THR A 158 8.61 27.71 -4.36
CA THR A 158 9.59 28.74 -4.00
C THR A 158 11.00 28.22 -4.23
N THR A 159 11.74 28.82 -5.18
CA THR A 159 13.17 28.53 -5.35
C THR A 159 13.99 29.10 -4.17
N SER A 160 15.05 28.41 -3.76
CA SER A 160 15.88 28.69 -2.57
C SER A 160 16.59 30.06 -2.52
N ASN A 161 16.45 30.92 -3.54
CA ASN A 161 17.15 32.20 -3.66
C ASN A 161 16.29 33.43 -3.29
N SER A 162 15.20 33.28 -2.54
CA SER A 162 14.31 34.37 -2.09
C SER A 162 13.79 35.30 -3.20
N THR A 163 13.94 34.89 -4.46
CA THR A 163 13.40 35.55 -5.64
C THR A 163 12.26 34.66 -6.10
N ALA A 164 11.02 35.06 -5.82
CA ALA A 164 9.84 34.31 -6.22
C ALA A 164 9.75 34.31 -7.76
N THR A 165 10.27 33.26 -8.39
CA THR A 165 9.91 32.92 -9.76
C THR A 165 8.83 31.86 -9.67
N SER A 166 7.58 32.31 -9.51
CA SER A 166 6.42 31.44 -9.48
C SER A 166 6.24 30.86 -10.88
N PHE A 167 6.74 29.64 -11.11
CA PHE A 167 6.39 28.88 -12.31
C PHE A 167 5.13 28.08 -12.00
N GLU A 168 4.03 28.63 -12.47
CA GLU A 168 2.68 28.25 -12.10
C GLU A 168 2.13 27.26 -13.14
N TYR A 169 2.54 26.00 -13.06
CA TYR A 169 2.09 24.98 -14.01
C TYR A 169 1.29 23.88 -13.29
N GLY A 170 -0.02 23.89 -13.47
CA GLY A 170 -0.84 22.70 -13.22
C GLY A 170 -0.47 21.59 -14.21
N TYR A 171 -0.83 20.35 -13.87
CA TYR A 171 -0.55 19.19 -14.70
C TYR A 171 -1.80 18.34 -14.90
N ALA A 172 -1.87 17.66 -16.04
CA ALA A 172 -2.89 16.67 -16.33
C ALA A 172 -2.37 15.70 -17.40
N GLY A 173 -2.61 14.40 -17.23
CA GLY A 173 -2.23 13.44 -18.25
C GLY A 173 -2.55 12.00 -17.88
N PHE A 174 -2.17 11.13 -18.80
CA PHE A 174 -2.41 9.70 -18.74
C PHE A 174 -1.07 8.99 -18.93
N SER A 175 -0.91 7.88 -18.22
CA SER A 175 0.15 6.91 -18.44
C SER A 175 -0.45 5.54 -18.61
N LYS A 176 0.13 4.75 -19.50
CA LYS A 176 0.00 3.30 -19.45
C LYS A 176 0.77 2.84 -18.22
N ALA A 177 0.06 2.16 -17.32
CA ALA A 177 0.64 1.65 -16.09
C ALA A 177 0.95 0.16 -16.25
N THR A 178 2.19 -0.21 -15.92
CA THR A 178 2.62 -1.61 -15.83
C THR A 178 3.18 -1.88 -14.45
N ALA A 179 2.56 -2.79 -13.70
CA ALA A 179 3.07 -3.23 -12.41
C ALA A 179 3.63 -4.66 -12.54
N THR A 180 4.93 -4.81 -12.29
CA THR A 180 5.64 -6.09 -12.43
C THR A 180 6.09 -6.59 -11.07
N TYR A 181 5.78 -7.84 -10.75
CA TYR A 181 6.10 -8.45 -9.47
C TYR A 181 7.61 -8.48 -9.21
N ASP A 182 8.06 -7.85 -8.12
CA ASP A 182 9.44 -7.90 -7.66
C ASP A 182 9.61 -9.00 -6.61
N SER A 183 9.98 -10.19 -7.09
CA SER A 183 10.20 -11.34 -6.21
C SER A 183 11.32 -11.14 -5.19
N ARG A 184 12.33 -10.32 -5.49
CA ARG A 184 13.48 -10.12 -4.60
C ARG A 184 13.09 -9.23 -3.43
N LEU A 185 12.46 -8.08 -3.70
CA LEU A 185 12.00 -7.18 -2.66
C LEU A 185 10.89 -7.81 -1.83
N THR A 186 9.94 -8.50 -2.47
CA THR A 186 8.88 -9.22 -1.77
C THR A 186 9.45 -10.24 -0.78
N LYS A 187 10.37 -11.10 -1.24
CA LYS A 187 11.04 -12.08 -0.37
C LYS A 187 11.82 -11.42 0.74
N GLN A 188 12.53 -10.33 0.45
CA GLN A 188 13.28 -9.58 1.45
C GLN A 188 12.35 -9.06 2.55
N ALA A 189 11.26 -8.40 2.18
CA ALA A 189 10.27 -7.88 3.13
C ALA A 189 9.64 -9.00 3.97
N ASN A 190 9.16 -10.07 3.34
CA ASN A 190 8.50 -11.17 4.04
C ASN A 190 9.47 -12.01 4.90
N ASN A 191 10.72 -12.22 4.46
CA ASN A 191 11.75 -12.89 5.28
C ASN A 191 12.10 -12.06 6.51
N SER A 192 12.15 -10.73 6.38
CA SER A 192 12.29 -9.80 7.49
C SER A 192 11.01 -9.59 8.29
N SER A 193 9.91 -10.27 7.93
CA SER A 193 8.60 -10.17 8.59
C SER A 193 8.07 -8.73 8.65
N LEU A 194 8.33 -7.94 7.61
CA LEU A 194 7.85 -6.56 7.51
C LEU A 194 6.38 -6.53 7.11
N ASP A 195 5.63 -5.62 7.72
CA ASP A 195 4.30 -5.25 7.27
C ASP A 195 4.37 -4.25 6.11
N SER A 196 3.21 -3.78 5.66
CA SER A 196 3.11 -2.82 4.56
C SER A 196 3.87 -1.51 4.83
N ALA A 197 3.87 -1.02 6.08
CA ALA A 197 4.62 0.18 6.45
C ALA A 197 6.13 -0.05 6.41
N GLY A 198 6.62 -1.14 7.03
CA GLY A 198 8.04 -1.49 7.00
C GLY A 198 8.54 -1.79 5.58
N ALA A 199 7.70 -2.35 4.71
CA ALA A 199 8.03 -2.55 3.30
C ALA A 199 8.17 -1.21 2.54
N LEU A 200 7.33 -0.21 2.84
CA LEU A 200 7.47 1.14 2.29
C LEU A 200 8.77 1.79 2.77
N ASP A 201 9.13 1.64 4.05
CA ASP A 201 10.40 2.14 4.60
C ASP A 201 11.61 1.50 3.91
N LEU A 202 11.57 0.18 3.69
CA LEU A 202 12.59 -0.55 2.94
C LEU A 202 12.76 0.02 1.51
N ILE A 203 11.65 0.28 0.81
CA ILE A 203 11.68 0.88 -0.52
C ILE A 203 12.27 2.30 -0.47
N GLY A 204 11.87 3.11 0.53
CA GLY A 204 12.42 4.45 0.75
C GLY A 204 13.93 4.44 0.98
N GLN A 205 14.45 3.49 1.76
CA GLN A 205 15.90 3.31 1.96
C GLN A 205 16.60 2.92 0.65
N ILE A 206 16.03 2.02 -0.14
CA ILE A 206 16.59 1.61 -1.44
C ILE A 206 16.64 2.80 -2.41
N LEU A 207 15.59 3.61 -2.46
CA LEU A 207 15.52 4.81 -3.28
C LEU A 207 16.54 5.86 -2.83
N SER A 208 16.65 6.09 -1.53
CA SER A 208 17.64 7.00 -0.95
C SER A 208 19.07 6.58 -1.27
N ASN A 209 19.38 5.28 -1.15
CA ASN A 209 20.69 4.72 -1.51
C ASN A 209 21.01 4.84 -3.01
N ARG A 210 19.99 5.02 -3.86
CA ARG A 210 20.13 5.27 -5.30
C ARG A 210 20.22 6.76 -5.64
N GLY A 211 20.31 7.63 -4.63
CA GLY A 211 20.36 9.08 -4.83
C GLY A 211 19.00 9.70 -5.16
N VAL A 212 17.89 9.00 -4.89
CA VAL A 212 16.53 9.55 -5.02
C VAL A 212 16.06 9.96 -3.62
N PRO A 213 16.18 11.23 -3.22
CA PRO A 213 15.70 11.70 -1.92
C PRO A 213 14.17 11.59 -1.80
N GLY A 214 13.69 11.40 -0.58
CA GLY A 214 12.27 11.51 -0.28
C GLY A 214 11.77 12.95 -0.39
N TYR A 215 10.49 13.12 -0.68
CA TYR A 215 9.83 14.42 -0.66
C TYR A 215 9.68 14.92 0.78
N THR A 216 10.37 16.01 1.12
CA THR A 216 10.13 16.77 2.35
C THR A 216 9.31 18.01 1.96
N PRO A 217 8.03 18.14 2.34
CA PRO A 217 7.27 19.35 2.04
C PRO A 217 7.97 20.56 2.66
N THR A 218 8.16 21.62 1.86
CA THR A 218 8.64 22.90 2.39
C THR A 218 7.62 23.41 3.42
N PRO A 219 8.04 23.80 4.64
CA PRO A 219 7.10 24.27 5.64
C PRO A 219 6.34 25.50 5.12
N THR A 220 5.01 25.44 5.14
CA THR A 220 4.16 26.59 4.82
C THR A 220 4.44 27.70 5.84
N PRO A 221 4.72 28.95 5.41
CA PRO A 221 4.91 30.05 6.36
C PRO A 221 3.64 30.24 7.19
N THR A 222 3.79 30.22 8.52
CA THR A 222 2.70 30.52 9.45
C THR A 222 2.18 31.93 9.18
N PRO A 223 0.86 32.14 9.00
CA PRO A 223 0.32 33.47 8.80
C PRO A 223 0.67 34.35 10.02
N THR A 224 1.29 35.49 9.76
CA THR A 224 1.57 36.50 10.79
C THR A 224 0.24 36.93 11.41
N PRO A 225 0.10 36.96 12.76
CA PRO A 225 -1.14 37.40 13.38
C PRO A 225 -1.47 38.83 12.96
N THR A 226 -2.69 39.05 12.46
CA THR A 226 -3.21 40.38 12.14
C THR A 226 -3.34 41.17 13.45
N PRO A 227 -2.80 42.41 13.53
CA PRO A 227 -2.97 43.23 14.72
C PRO A 227 -4.46 43.53 14.94
N THR A 228 -4.96 43.26 16.14
CA THR A 228 -6.33 43.60 16.54
C THR A 228 -6.49 45.12 16.56
N PRO A 229 -7.52 45.70 15.91
CA PRO A 229 -7.77 47.13 16.01
C PRO A 229 -8.09 47.53 17.45
N THR A 230 -7.40 48.53 17.97
CA THR A 230 -7.67 49.13 19.28
C THR A 230 -9.03 49.82 19.25
N PRO A 231 -9.96 49.56 20.20
CA PRO A 231 -11.22 50.30 20.26
C PRO A 231 -10.95 51.79 20.48
N THR A 232 -11.58 52.64 19.67
CA THR A 232 -11.52 54.10 19.83
C THR A 232 -12.55 54.52 20.90
N PRO A 233 -12.19 55.40 21.86
CA PRO A 233 -13.09 55.89 22.91
C PRO A 233 -14.31 56.67 22.41
#